data_AF-A0A067R3N1-F1
#
_entry.id   AF-A0A067R3N1-F1
#
_cell.length_a   1.000
_cell.length_b   1.000
_cell.length_c   1.000
_cell.angle_alpha   90.00
_cell.angle_beta   90.00
_cell.angle_gamma   90.00
#
_symmetry.space_group_name_H-M   'P 1'
#
loop_
_entity.id
_entity.type
_entity.pdbx_description
1 polymer ?
#
loop_
_entity_poly.entity_id
_entity_poly.type
_entity_poly.pdbx_seq_one_letter_code
_entity_poly.pdbx_strand_id
1 'polypeptide(L)'
;MLISGAKVDTWNRNRHTPLHVAALTGNNDAVLTLKKFGAKIDSQDGEGTPLYVAARMGKKDTVLLLLRQGADFMCEVKGEAILQYLDMQIFREFLDGFIESKGNNVKSPQFMLAFKYNFLPSVKDTSYISHTDTEMHHILKISETTELRGLLKHPVISSVLFIKWHHVRRLVYFNILLYSLFLLFLTFHVVFIRNSPKEHEKQLLNESVHSESTADSSPASSSIMSEVATALLVSFLILILVKELVQLIADRTEYFSNLGNLFDASVIACTFIYLLVSHCDINRHAAAIGILLAWIDLLLLIGHLPNVSVQLSMLKKVSKTFIKFGLCYIPIIVAFGLSFNVLFRKENSVITDGTWNKVKKIFIIIFETLIMFTGEFDTKGLSFNSVPVTSHLIFLFFVLLVALTLLNLLNGLAVSDTRAITEDAEIISLVTRVKLIFKTEKIILLCQRNRFFKKIIQKYCFFLGDLPSKRLYVYPNENYKYCYVPGSERMGHMDSAITKSAISIAERNISQS
;
A
#
# COMPACT_ATOMS: atom_id res chain seq x y z
N MET A 1 -37.52 -28.51 29.24
CA MET A 1 -38.16 -27.78 28.11
C MET A 1 -37.67 -28.30 26.76
N LEU A 2 -36.38 -28.14 26.41
CA LEU A 2 -35.86 -28.61 25.12
C LEU A 2 -36.00 -30.13 24.91
N ILE A 3 -35.68 -30.94 25.95
CA ILE A 3 -35.90 -32.40 25.95
C ILE A 3 -37.39 -32.75 25.77
N SER A 4 -38.29 -31.86 26.21
CA SER A 4 -39.74 -32.04 26.13
C SER A 4 -40.34 -31.55 24.79
N GLY A 5 -39.52 -31.25 23.78
CA GLY A 5 -39.96 -30.86 22.44
C GLY A 5 -40.16 -29.34 22.22
N ALA A 6 -39.65 -28.48 23.12
CA ALA A 6 -39.71 -27.04 22.90
C ALA A 6 -38.90 -26.62 21.66
N LYS A 7 -39.49 -25.77 20.80
CA LYS A 7 -38.84 -25.25 19.59
C LYS A 7 -37.69 -24.30 19.95
N VAL A 8 -36.47 -24.65 19.53
CA VAL A 8 -35.20 -24.00 19.89
C VAL A 8 -35.06 -22.59 19.31
N ASP A 9 -35.57 -22.36 18.10
CA ASP A 9 -35.46 -21.08 17.37
C ASP A 9 -36.76 -20.25 17.44
N THR A 10 -37.49 -20.29 18.56
CA THR A 10 -38.69 -19.46 18.74
C THR A 10 -38.34 -17.98 18.90
N TRP A 11 -39.24 -17.09 18.49
CA TRP A 11 -39.03 -15.64 18.61
C TRP A 11 -39.87 -15.04 19.74
N ASN A 12 -39.29 -14.12 20.49
CA ASN A 12 -40.04 -13.26 21.40
C ASN A 12 -40.65 -12.04 20.66
N ARG A 13 -41.32 -11.13 21.39
CA ARG A 13 -41.93 -9.91 20.81
C ARG A 13 -40.92 -8.98 20.11
N ASN A 14 -39.64 -9.05 20.49
CA ASN A 14 -38.55 -8.27 19.89
C ASN A 14 -37.83 -9.05 18.78
N ARG A 15 -38.36 -10.20 18.35
CA ARG A 15 -37.76 -11.13 17.38
C ARG A 15 -36.48 -11.82 17.83
N HIS A 16 -36.10 -11.72 19.11
CA HIS A 16 -34.91 -12.41 19.63
C HIS A 16 -35.19 -13.91 19.75
N THR A 17 -34.23 -14.74 19.32
CA THR A 17 -34.21 -16.18 19.63
C THR A 17 -33.67 -16.42 21.05
N PRO A 18 -33.91 -17.59 21.68
CA PRO A 18 -33.25 -17.96 22.93
C PRO A 18 -31.72 -17.79 22.89
N LEU A 19 -31.11 -17.99 21.71
CA LEU A 19 -29.67 -17.82 21.52
C LEU A 19 -29.23 -16.35 21.60
N HIS A 20 -30.04 -15.41 21.10
CA HIS A 20 -29.79 -13.97 21.28
C HIS A 20 -29.87 -13.58 22.76
N VAL A 21 -30.83 -14.11 23.52
CA VAL A 21 -30.96 -13.83 24.96
C VAL A 21 -29.76 -14.41 25.72
N ALA A 22 -29.31 -15.62 25.37
CA ALA A 22 -28.09 -16.21 25.94
C ALA A 22 -26.84 -15.37 25.61
N ALA A 23 -26.71 -14.90 24.37
CA ALA A 23 -25.63 -14.01 23.94
C ALA A 23 -25.64 -12.65 24.66
N LEU A 24 -26.81 -12.03 24.81
CA LEU A 24 -27.01 -10.76 25.51
C LEU A 24 -26.62 -10.87 27.00
N THR A 25 -27.03 -11.95 27.65
CA THR A 25 -26.77 -12.19 29.08
C THR A 25 -25.33 -12.67 29.34
N GLY A 26 -24.68 -13.24 28.33
CA GLY A 26 -23.36 -13.87 28.46
C GLY A 26 -23.42 -15.29 29.04
N ASN A 27 -24.55 -15.98 28.89
CA ASN A 27 -24.75 -17.31 29.45
C ASN A 27 -24.20 -18.41 28.52
N ASN A 28 -22.94 -18.78 28.72
CA ASN A 28 -22.21 -19.75 27.92
C ASN A 28 -22.84 -21.16 27.94
N ASP A 29 -23.36 -21.60 29.09
CA ASP A 29 -24.01 -22.91 29.22
C ASP A 29 -25.31 -22.97 28.41
N ALA A 30 -26.07 -21.87 28.41
CA ALA A 30 -27.26 -21.75 27.58
C ALA A 30 -26.89 -21.77 26.09
N VAL A 31 -25.83 -21.06 25.67
CA VAL A 31 -25.34 -21.10 24.28
C VAL A 31 -24.97 -22.53 23.85
N LEU A 32 -24.17 -23.23 24.66
CA LEU A 32 -23.77 -24.62 24.39
C LEU A 32 -24.98 -25.56 24.32
N THR A 33 -25.91 -25.42 25.25
CA THR A 33 -27.12 -26.26 25.31
C THR A 33 -28.00 -26.00 24.08
N LEU A 34 -28.28 -24.74 23.75
CA LEU A 34 -29.09 -24.38 22.59
C LEU A 34 -28.46 -24.90 21.29
N LYS A 35 -27.15 -24.74 21.13
CA LYS A 35 -26.43 -25.26 19.95
C LYS A 35 -26.51 -26.78 19.86
N LYS A 36 -26.37 -27.52 20.97
CA LYS A 36 -26.54 -28.99 21.01
C LYS A 36 -27.92 -29.45 20.55
N PHE A 37 -28.96 -28.68 20.84
CA PHE A 37 -30.34 -28.95 20.37
C PHE A 37 -30.62 -28.42 18.96
N GLY A 38 -29.61 -27.95 18.22
CA GLY A 38 -29.74 -27.57 16.81
C GLY A 38 -30.11 -26.10 16.58
N ALA A 39 -29.88 -25.21 17.55
CA ALA A 39 -30.08 -23.77 17.36
C ALA A 39 -29.28 -23.24 16.16
N LYS A 40 -29.91 -22.40 15.35
CA LYS A 40 -29.22 -21.70 14.26
C LYS A 40 -28.30 -20.62 14.85
N ILE A 41 -26.99 -20.82 14.69
CA ILE A 41 -25.96 -19.95 15.28
C ILE A 41 -26.00 -18.52 14.74
N ASP A 42 -26.34 -18.37 13.46
CA ASP A 42 -26.40 -17.08 12.74
C ASP A 42 -27.83 -16.63 12.48
N SER A 43 -28.80 -17.05 13.29
CA SER A 43 -30.17 -16.55 13.17
C SER A 43 -30.16 -15.02 13.30
N GLN A 44 -30.70 -14.28 12.33
CA GLN A 44 -30.81 -12.82 12.46
C GLN A 44 -32.13 -12.44 13.16
N ASP A 45 -32.04 -11.56 14.15
CA ASP A 45 -33.19 -10.87 14.76
C ASP A 45 -33.28 -9.39 14.32
N GLY A 46 -34.08 -8.58 15.02
CA GLY A 46 -34.18 -7.14 14.77
C GLY A 46 -32.94 -6.33 15.18
N GLU A 47 -32.04 -6.92 15.97
CA GLU A 47 -30.80 -6.31 16.45
C GLU A 47 -29.56 -6.78 15.68
N GLY A 48 -29.52 -8.01 15.17
CA GLY A 48 -28.40 -8.59 14.44
C GLY A 48 -28.32 -10.11 14.59
N THR A 49 -27.09 -10.66 14.58
CA THR A 49 -26.84 -12.07 14.93
C THR A 49 -26.51 -12.21 16.42
N PRO A 50 -26.58 -13.41 17.02
CA PRO A 50 -26.16 -13.63 18.41
C PRO A 50 -24.71 -13.20 18.65
N LEU A 51 -23.82 -13.40 17.68
CA LEU A 51 -22.43 -12.92 17.75
C LEU A 51 -22.35 -11.40 17.83
N TYR A 52 -23.12 -10.68 16.99
CA TYR A 52 -23.20 -9.22 17.06
C TYR A 52 -23.70 -8.74 18.43
N VAL A 53 -24.75 -9.35 18.97
CA VAL A 53 -25.30 -8.98 20.28
C VAL A 53 -24.28 -9.20 21.39
N ALA A 54 -23.58 -10.35 21.41
CA ALA A 54 -22.53 -10.62 22.39
C ALA A 54 -21.36 -9.63 22.28
N ALA A 55 -20.92 -9.32 21.06
CA ALA A 55 -19.83 -8.38 20.79
C ALA A 55 -20.18 -6.96 21.25
N ARG A 56 -21.37 -6.46 20.87
CA ARG A 56 -21.88 -5.14 21.27
C ARG A 56 -22.04 -5.00 22.78
N MET A 57 -22.39 -6.09 23.48
CA MET A 57 -22.51 -6.11 24.94
C MET A 57 -21.19 -6.40 25.67
N GLY A 58 -20.07 -6.58 24.94
CA GLY A 58 -18.75 -6.86 25.51
C GLY A 58 -18.65 -8.23 26.21
N LYS A 59 -19.49 -9.21 25.85
CA LYS A 59 -19.51 -10.55 26.46
C LYS A 59 -18.40 -11.43 25.89
N LYS A 60 -17.16 -11.19 26.35
CA LYS A 60 -15.95 -11.73 25.74
C LYS A 60 -15.93 -13.26 25.59
N ASP A 61 -16.22 -13.98 26.67
CA ASP A 61 -16.22 -15.45 26.67
C ASP A 61 -17.31 -16.02 25.76
N THR A 62 -18.46 -15.35 25.70
CA THR A 62 -19.58 -15.74 24.85
C THR A 62 -19.28 -15.49 23.38
N VAL A 63 -18.60 -14.38 23.05
CA VAL A 63 -18.09 -14.11 21.70
C VAL A 63 -17.14 -15.22 21.26
N LEU A 64 -16.15 -15.56 22.09
CA LEU A 64 -15.20 -16.64 21.81
C LEU A 64 -15.89 -17.98 21.61
N LEU A 65 -16.87 -18.29 22.47
CA LEU A 65 -17.66 -19.51 22.38
C LEU A 65 -18.46 -19.56 21.07
N LEU A 66 -19.15 -18.48 20.71
CA LEU A 66 -19.93 -18.41 19.47
C LEU A 66 -19.03 -18.58 18.24
N LEU A 67 -17.85 -17.95 18.21
CA LEU A 67 -16.86 -18.14 17.15
C LEU A 67 -16.39 -19.60 17.06
N ARG A 68 -16.08 -20.24 18.19
CA ARG A 68 -15.72 -21.68 18.25
C ARG A 68 -16.85 -22.60 17.80
N GLN A 69 -18.11 -22.19 17.95
CA GLN A 69 -19.29 -22.92 17.45
C GLN A 69 -19.63 -22.63 15.97
N GLY A 70 -18.77 -21.87 15.27
CA GLY A 70 -18.88 -21.58 13.85
C GLY A 70 -19.81 -20.43 13.50
N ALA A 71 -20.00 -19.46 14.41
CA ALA A 71 -20.72 -18.23 14.10
C ALA A 71 -20.00 -17.44 13.00
N ASP A 72 -20.76 -16.92 12.05
CA ASP A 72 -20.23 -16.10 10.97
C ASP A 72 -19.90 -14.69 11.46
N PHE A 73 -18.61 -14.35 11.41
CA PHE A 73 -18.09 -13.03 11.78
C PHE A 73 -18.04 -12.05 10.60
N MET A 74 -18.44 -12.48 9.40
CA MET A 74 -18.40 -11.68 8.16
C MET A 74 -19.73 -11.08 7.75
N CYS A 75 -20.78 -11.37 8.52
CA CYS A 75 -22.10 -10.78 8.36
C CYS A 75 -22.07 -9.26 8.58
N GLU A 76 -22.94 -8.56 7.88
CA GLU A 76 -23.20 -7.14 8.04
C GLU A 76 -24.56 -6.95 8.73
N VAL A 77 -24.58 -6.12 9.78
CA VAL A 77 -25.76 -5.78 10.55
C VAL A 77 -25.98 -4.27 10.40
N LYS A 78 -27.13 -3.87 9.84
CA LYS A 78 -27.47 -2.45 9.57
C LYS A 78 -26.44 -1.71 8.71
N GLY A 79 -25.74 -2.43 7.81
CA GLY A 79 -24.69 -1.86 6.96
C GLY A 79 -23.30 -1.77 7.61
N GLU A 80 -23.14 -2.27 8.83
CA GLU A 80 -21.87 -2.33 9.55
C GLU A 80 -21.39 -3.78 9.69
N ALA A 81 -20.10 -4.01 9.46
CA ALA A 81 -19.50 -5.34 9.62
C ALA A 81 -19.32 -5.69 11.11
N ILE A 82 -19.70 -6.90 11.53
CA ILE A 82 -19.59 -7.37 12.92
C ILE A 82 -18.14 -7.31 13.43
N LEU A 83 -17.16 -7.51 12.54
CA LEU A 83 -15.72 -7.40 12.82
C LEU A 83 -15.33 -6.12 13.58
N GLN A 84 -16.02 -5.01 13.36
CA GLN A 84 -15.73 -3.73 14.03
C GLN A 84 -16.01 -3.75 15.53
N TYR A 85 -16.81 -4.70 16.00
CA TYR A 85 -17.20 -4.84 17.40
C TYR A 85 -16.42 -5.96 18.12
N LEU A 86 -15.56 -6.69 17.40
CA LEU A 86 -14.79 -7.79 17.96
C LEU A 86 -13.51 -7.29 18.61
N ASP A 87 -13.32 -7.64 19.88
CA ASP A 87 -12.08 -7.38 20.59
C ASP A 87 -10.91 -8.17 19.97
N MET A 88 -9.81 -7.46 19.68
CA MET A 88 -8.62 -8.02 19.03
C MET A 88 -8.04 -9.21 19.81
N GLN A 89 -8.05 -9.19 21.14
CA GLN A 89 -7.47 -10.27 21.95
C GLN A 89 -8.31 -11.54 21.87
N ILE A 90 -9.64 -11.40 21.90
CA ILE A 90 -10.55 -12.54 21.76
C ILE A 90 -10.38 -13.19 20.38
N PHE A 91 -10.33 -12.37 19.32
CA PHE A 91 -10.17 -12.90 17.98
C PHE A 91 -8.79 -13.54 17.79
N ARG A 92 -7.75 -13.02 18.46
CA ARG A 92 -6.44 -13.68 18.53
C ARG A 92 -6.53 -15.05 19.20
N GLU A 93 -7.21 -15.17 20.34
CA GLU A 93 -7.40 -16.45 21.02
C GLU A 93 -8.21 -17.44 20.18
N PHE A 94 -9.21 -16.95 19.44
CA PHE A 94 -9.93 -17.74 18.46
C PHE A 94 -8.98 -18.29 17.39
N LEU A 95 -8.08 -17.45 16.84
CA LEU A 95 -7.10 -17.85 15.84
C LEU A 95 -6.02 -18.80 16.40
N ASP A 96 -5.63 -18.67 17.67
CA ASP A 96 -4.67 -19.56 18.35
C ASP A 96 -5.17 -21.03 18.31
N GLY A 97 -6.48 -21.24 18.40
CA GLY A 97 -7.12 -22.57 18.29
C GLY A 97 -6.99 -23.24 16.91
N PHE A 98 -6.52 -22.52 15.89
CA PHE A 98 -6.26 -23.07 14.55
C PHE A 98 -4.80 -23.50 14.34
N ILE A 99 -3.97 -23.44 15.38
CA ILE A 99 -2.60 -23.96 15.39
C ILE A 99 -2.57 -25.23 16.24
N GLU A 100 -2.28 -26.37 15.60
CA GLU A 100 -2.05 -27.63 16.30
C GLU A 100 -0.57 -28.01 16.24
N SER A 101 -0.05 -28.57 17.33
CA SER A 101 1.26 -29.21 17.35
C SER A 101 1.11 -30.72 17.43
N LYS A 102 1.88 -31.43 16.59
CA LYS A 102 2.09 -32.87 16.71
C LYS A 102 3.47 -33.10 17.32
N GLY A 103 3.48 -33.70 18.52
CA GLY A 103 4.67 -33.99 19.31
C GLY A 103 4.82 -33.06 20.51
N ASN A 104 5.19 -33.63 21.66
CA ASN A 104 5.27 -32.90 22.94
C ASN A 104 6.60 -32.15 23.12
N ASN A 105 7.60 -32.43 22.29
CA ASN A 105 8.92 -31.81 22.39
C ASN A 105 9.25 -31.03 21.11
N VAL A 106 9.36 -29.72 21.23
CA VAL A 106 9.68 -28.78 20.14
C VAL A 106 11.04 -29.10 19.48
N LYS A 107 11.98 -29.70 20.23
CA LYS A 107 13.30 -30.09 19.72
C LYS A 107 13.29 -31.43 18.97
N SER A 108 12.18 -32.17 19.00
CA SER A 108 12.12 -33.46 18.31
C SER A 108 12.09 -33.26 16.79
N PRO A 109 12.83 -34.06 16.01
CA PRO A 109 12.82 -33.94 14.55
C PRO A 109 11.43 -34.23 13.95
N GLN A 110 10.57 -34.94 14.67
CA GLN A 110 9.19 -35.24 14.29
C GLN A 110 8.20 -34.14 14.68
N PHE A 111 8.64 -33.08 15.38
CA PHE A 111 7.79 -31.97 15.76
C PHE A 111 7.26 -31.27 14.52
N MET A 112 5.93 -31.17 14.45
CA MET A 112 5.23 -30.59 13.33
C MET A 112 4.15 -29.64 13.83
N LEU A 113 4.06 -28.48 13.20
CA LEU A 113 2.94 -27.56 13.35
C LEU A 113 1.94 -27.78 12.21
N ALA A 114 0.65 -27.78 12.53
CA ALA A 114 -0.44 -27.85 11.59
C ALA A 114 -1.33 -26.61 11.73
N PHE A 115 -1.31 -25.75 10.70
CA PHE A 115 -2.22 -24.62 10.60
C PHE A 115 -3.52 -25.08 9.94
N LYS A 116 -4.67 -24.75 10.53
CA LYS A 116 -6.00 -25.02 10.00
C LYS A 116 -6.65 -23.75 9.47
N TYR A 117 -7.23 -23.81 8.28
CA TYR A 117 -7.89 -22.65 7.65
C TYR A 117 -9.41 -22.81 7.54
N ASN A 118 -9.99 -23.67 8.38
CA ASN A 118 -11.41 -23.99 8.34
C ASN A 118 -12.32 -22.79 8.68
N PHE A 119 -11.79 -21.76 9.36
CA PHE A 119 -12.51 -20.52 9.63
C PHE A 119 -12.72 -19.67 8.37
N LEU A 120 -11.97 -19.90 7.30
CA LEU A 120 -12.19 -19.26 6.02
C LEU A 120 -13.22 -20.09 5.23
N PRO A 121 -14.29 -19.44 4.71
CA PRO A 121 -15.29 -20.14 3.94
C PRO A 121 -14.66 -20.75 2.69
N SER A 122 -15.18 -21.91 2.28
CA SER A 122 -14.73 -22.49 1.02
C SER A 122 -15.33 -21.74 -0.15
N VAL A 123 -14.52 -21.53 -1.18
CA VAL A 123 -15.03 -21.21 -2.52
C VAL A 123 -16.02 -22.31 -2.91
N LYS A 124 -17.28 -21.95 -3.17
CA LYS A 124 -18.29 -22.89 -3.67
C LYS A 124 -17.85 -23.36 -5.05
N ASP A 125 -17.95 -24.67 -5.33
CA ASP A 125 -17.68 -25.26 -6.65
C ASP A 125 -18.75 -24.80 -7.67
N THR A 126 -18.67 -23.54 -8.09
CA THR A 126 -19.47 -22.95 -9.16
C THR A 126 -18.60 -22.75 -10.39
N SER A 127 -19.20 -22.78 -11.59
CA SER A 127 -18.50 -22.53 -12.85
C SER A 127 -17.81 -21.16 -12.92
N TYR A 128 -18.19 -20.24 -12.03
CA TYR A 128 -17.59 -18.92 -11.83
C TYR A 128 -17.33 -18.69 -10.34
N ILE A 129 -16.09 -18.34 -10.00
CA ILE A 129 -15.69 -17.95 -8.64
C ILE A 129 -15.86 -16.44 -8.54
N SER A 130 -16.76 -15.98 -7.67
CA SER A 130 -16.85 -14.55 -7.35
C SER A 130 -15.64 -14.15 -6.50
N HIS A 131 -15.15 -12.93 -6.69
CA HIS A 131 -14.09 -12.36 -5.84
C HIS A 131 -14.55 -12.18 -4.39
N THR A 132 -15.86 -12.14 -4.13
CA THR A 132 -16.46 -12.10 -2.78
C THR A 132 -16.30 -13.41 -2.03
N ASP A 133 -16.08 -14.52 -2.76
CA ASP A 133 -16.07 -15.86 -2.17
C ASP A 133 -14.63 -16.31 -1.85
N THR A 134 -13.62 -15.49 -2.12
CA THR A 134 -12.22 -15.85 -1.92
C THR A 134 -11.78 -15.65 -0.46
N GLU A 135 -10.88 -16.50 0.01
CA GLU A 135 -10.18 -16.36 1.30
C GLU A 135 -9.58 -14.95 1.49
N MET A 136 -9.07 -14.38 0.41
CA MET A 136 -8.40 -13.08 0.42
C MET A 136 -9.38 -11.93 0.65
N HIS A 137 -10.64 -12.05 0.21
CA HIS A 137 -11.69 -11.07 0.52
C HIS A 137 -11.94 -10.97 2.02
N HIS A 138 -11.95 -12.11 2.70
CA HIS A 138 -12.11 -12.19 4.14
C HIS A 138 -10.93 -11.55 4.87
N ILE A 139 -9.70 -11.86 4.45
CA ILE A 139 -8.49 -11.25 5.01
C ILE A 139 -8.45 -9.73 4.72
N LEU A 140 -8.97 -9.28 3.57
CA LEU A 140 -9.10 -7.87 3.23
C LEU A 140 -10.03 -7.15 4.21
N LYS A 141 -11.21 -7.70 4.52
CA LYS A 141 -12.13 -7.14 5.52
C LYS A 141 -11.49 -7.00 6.92
N ILE A 142 -10.69 -8.00 7.32
CA ILE A 142 -9.89 -7.93 8.56
C ILE A 142 -8.87 -6.78 8.50
N SER A 143 -8.23 -6.57 7.35
CA SER A 143 -7.23 -5.51 7.15
C SER A 143 -7.82 -4.09 7.09
N GLU A 144 -9.07 -3.94 6.66
CA GLU A 144 -9.76 -2.65 6.58
C GLU A 144 -10.15 -2.16 7.98
N THR A 145 -10.57 -3.08 8.85
CA THR A 145 -10.94 -2.83 10.25
C THR A 145 -9.72 -2.41 11.06
N THR A 146 -9.70 -1.15 11.53
CA THR A 146 -8.53 -0.53 12.19
C THR A 146 -8.04 -1.30 13.41
N GLU A 147 -8.95 -1.80 14.24
CA GLU A 147 -8.62 -2.51 15.49
C GLU A 147 -8.03 -3.91 15.24
N LEU A 148 -8.39 -4.54 14.12
CA LEU A 148 -8.00 -5.90 13.79
C LEU A 148 -6.72 -6.00 12.94
N ARG A 149 -6.18 -4.86 12.46
CA ARG A 149 -4.97 -4.86 11.61
C ARG A 149 -3.77 -5.54 12.26
N GLY A 150 -3.67 -5.47 13.60
CA GLY A 150 -2.62 -6.16 14.36
C GLY A 150 -2.64 -7.69 14.18
N LEU A 151 -3.81 -8.27 13.90
CA LEU A 151 -3.97 -9.71 13.68
C LEU A 151 -3.34 -10.18 12.37
N LEU A 152 -3.00 -9.30 11.43
CA LEU A 152 -2.28 -9.71 10.24
C LEU A 152 -0.90 -10.32 10.57
N LYS A 153 -0.29 -9.94 11.71
CA LYS A 153 0.94 -10.54 12.25
C LYS A 153 0.71 -11.93 12.88
N HIS A 154 -0.54 -12.34 13.06
CA HIS A 154 -0.86 -13.65 13.62
C HIS A 154 -0.35 -14.75 12.70
N PRO A 155 0.29 -15.83 13.22
CA PRO A 155 0.93 -16.85 12.39
C PRO A 155 0.01 -17.51 11.36
N VAL A 156 -1.27 -17.72 11.70
CA VAL A 156 -2.28 -18.30 10.79
C VAL A 156 -2.59 -17.39 9.60
N ILE A 157 -2.70 -16.07 9.82
CA ILE A 157 -2.97 -15.13 8.72
C ILE A 157 -1.69 -14.87 7.92
N SER A 158 -0.58 -14.68 8.61
CA SER A 158 0.74 -14.48 8.01
C SER A 158 1.17 -15.67 7.14
N SER A 159 0.86 -16.91 7.51
CA SER A 159 1.18 -18.10 6.70
C SER A 159 0.41 -18.12 5.37
N VAL A 160 -0.89 -17.76 5.39
CA VAL A 160 -1.70 -17.63 4.17
C VAL A 160 -1.14 -16.53 3.27
N LEU A 161 -0.83 -15.36 3.84
CA LEU A 161 -0.23 -14.24 3.10
C LEU A 161 1.14 -14.60 2.52
N PHE A 162 1.95 -15.36 3.25
CA PHE A 162 3.24 -15.85 2.79
C PHE A 162 3.10 -16.75 1.56
N ILE A 163 2.18 -17.72 1.64
CA ILE A 163 1.90 -18.66 0.54
C ILE A 163 1.37 -17.91 -0.68
N LYS A 164 0.28 -17.14 -0.52
CA LYS A 164 -0.36 -16.42 -1.64
C LYS A 164 0.62 -15.43 -2.31
N TRP A 165 1.49 -14.79 -1.53
CA TRP A 165 2.56 -13.96 -2.08
C TRP A 165 3.56 -14.74 -2.92
N HIS A 166 3.97 -15.96 -2.53
CA HIS A 166 4.92 -16.75 -3.30
C HIS A 166 4.41 -17.07 -4.72
N HIS A 167 3.10 -17.16 -4.87
CA HIS A 167 2.43 -17.31 -6.16
C HIS A 167 2.39 -15.99 -6.94
N VAL A 168 1.94 -14.91 -6.29
CA VAL A 168 1.74 -13.60 -6.93
C VAL A 168 3.05 -12.88 -7.26
N ARG A 169 4.13 -13.12 -6.51
CA ARG A 169 5.40 -12.36 -6.62
C ARG A 169 6.00 -12.37 -8.02
N ARG A 170 5.84 -13.45 -8.81
CA ARG A 170 6.37 -13.52 -10.18
C ARG A 170 5.72 -12.47 -11.09
N LEU A 171 4.40 -12.27 -10.96
CA LEU A 171 3.66 -11.25 -11.71
C LEU A 171 4.05 -9.85 -11.25
N VAL A 172 4.24 -9.65 -9.94
CA VAL A 172 4.68 -8.37 -9.39
C VAL A 172 6.08 -8.00 -9.90
N TYR A 173 7.03 -8.93 -9.87
CA TYR A 173 8.37 -8.69 -10.42
C TYR A 173 8.36 -8.45 -11.92
N PHE A 174 7.50 -9.15 -12.67
CA PHE A 174 7.33 -8.88 -14.10
C PHE A 174 6.78 -7.48 -14.37
N ASN A 175 5.80 -7.01 -13.58
CA ASN A 175 5.28 -5.65 -13.67
C ASN A 175 6.35 -4.60 -13.34
N ILE A 176 7.15 -4.83 -12.28
CA ILE A 176 8.30 -3.96 -11.94
C ILE A 176 9.31 -3.94 -13.08
N LEU A 177 9.63 -5.08 -13.68
CA LEU A 177 10.56 -5.17 -14.80
C LEU A 177 10.04 -4.38 -16.01
N LEU A 178 8.77 -4.58 -16.40
CA LEU A 178 8.16 -3.88 -17.52
C LEU A 178 8.16 -2.36 -17.32
N TYR A 179 7.82 -1.90 -16.12
CA TYR A 179 7.86 -0.48 -15.78
C TYR A 179 9.29 0.07 -15.77
N SER A 180 10.25 -0.69 -15.23
CA SER A 180 11.67 -0.29 -15.21
C SER A 180 12.24 -0.17 -16.62
N LEU A 181 11.84 -1.05 -17.54
CA LEU A 181 12.21 -0.95 -18.96
C LEU A 181 11.61 0.31 -19.60
N PHE A 182 10.31 0.57 -19.39
CA PHE A 182 9.68 1.81 -19.85
C PHE A 182 10.42 3.05 -19.35
N LEU A 183 10.75 3.10 -18.06
CA LEU A 183 11.48 4.22 -17.47
C LEU A 183 12.88 4.37 -18.05
N LEU A 184 13.58 3.27 -18.30
CA LEU A 184 14.90 3.29 -18.95
C LEU A 184 14.80 3.88 -20.36
N PHE A 185 13.80 3.49 -21.15
CA PHE A 185 13.60 4.06 -22.49
C PHE A 185 13.15 5.53 -22.43
N LEU A 186 12.30 5.91 -21.48
CA LEU A 186 11.86 7.29 -21.29
C LEU A 186 13.05 8.20 -20.92
N THR A 187 13.85 7.77 -19.95
CA THR A 187 15.05 8.51 -19.52
C THR A 187 16.08 8.59 -20.63
N PHE A 188 16.30 7.48 -21.36
CA PHE A 188 17.17 7.49 -22.53
C PHE A 188 16.69 8.50 -23.58
N HIS A 189 15.40 8.50 -23.91
CA HIS A 189 14.82 9.36 -24.92
C HIS A 189 14.88 10.85 -24.51
N VAL A 190 14.56 11.20 -23.26
CA VAL A 190 14.60 12.61 -22.84
C VAL A 190 16.04 13.12 -22.67
N VAL A 191 16.96 12.30 -22.15
CA VAL A 191 18.34 12.77 -21.88
C VAL A 191 19.22 12.74 -23.13
N PHE A 192 19.19 11.66 -23.91
CA PHE A 192 20.15 11.48 -25.02
C PHE A 192 19.63 11.99 -26.37
N ILE A 193 18.34 11.80 -26.66
CA ILE A 193 17.80 12.24 -27.96
C ILE A 193 17.52 13.74 -27.91
N ARG A 194 16.87 14.23 -26.85
CA ARG A 194 16.50 15.66 -26.77
C ARG A 194 17.65 16.62 -26.51
N ASN A 195 18.62 16.24 -25.67
CA ASN A 195 19.80 17.08 -25.45
C ASN A 195 20.88 16.87 -26.51
N SER A 196 20.57 16.12 -27.59
CA SER A 196 21.49 15.98 -28.72
C SER A 196 21.67 17.33 -29.41
N PRO A 197 22.92 17.76 -29.71
CA PRO A 197 23.19 19.03 -30.38
C PRO A 197 22.45 19.17 -31.72
N LYS A 198 22.11 18.04 -32.38
CA LYS A 198 21.39 18.00 -33.66
C LYS A 198 19.91 18.42 -33.56
N GLU A 199 19.26 18.24 -32.41
CA GLU A 199 17.88 18.73 -32.20
C GLU A 199 17.87 20.23 -31.89
N HIS A 200 18.91 20.73 -31.20
CA HIS A 200 19.13 22.17 -31.01
C HIS A 200 19.37 22.88 -32.35
N GLU A 201 20.13 22.24 -33.25
CA GLU A 201 20.39 22.72 -34.60
C GLU A 201 19.13 22.67 -35.48
N LYS A 202 18.27 21.64 -35.37
CA LYS A 202 16.93 21.62 -36.01
C LYS A 202 15.97 22.68 -35.48
N GLN A 203 16.02 23.01 -34.17
CA GLN A 203 15.26 24.11 -33.59
C GLN A 203 15.72 25.47 -34.13
N LEU A 204 17.04 25.70 -34.22
CA LEU A 204 17.63 26.90 -34.79
C LEU A 204 17.38 27.01 -36.31
N LEU A 205 17.46 25.89 -37.05
CA LEU A 205 17.17 25.84 -38.48
C LEU A 205 15.69 26.08 -38.80
N ASN A 206 14.74 25.59 -37.98
CA ASN A 206 13.32 25.88 -38.21
C ASN A 206 12.96 27.36 -37.93
N GLU A 207 13.73 28.08 -37.12
CA GLU A 207 13.62 29.54 -36.98
C GLU A 207 14.34 30.29 -38.12
N SER A 208 15.36 29.69 -38.75
CA SER A 208 16.15 30.34 -39.80
C SER A 208 15.80 29.93 -41.24
N VAL A 209 14.89 28.98 -41.47
CA VAL A 209 14.48 28.53 -42.83
C VAL A 209 13.47 29.51 -43.44
N HIS A 210 14.03 30.68 -43.75
CA HIS A 210 13.73 31.45 -44.94
C HIS A 210 15.02 31.70 -45.73
N SER A 211 15.91 30.70 -45.89
CA SER A 211 16.87 30.66 -47.01
C SER A 211 17.62 29.33 -47.10
N GLU A 212 17.49 28.71 -48.28
CA GLU A 212 18.42 27.87 -49.05
C GLU A 212 19.21 26.69 -48.47
N SER A 213 19.32 25.67 -49.32
CA SER A 213 19.89 24.35 -49.12
C SER A 213 21.40 24.28 -49.39
N THR A 214 22.08 23.27 -48.84
CA THR A 214 22.81 22.24 -49.61
C THR A 214 23.40 21.17 -48.66
N ALA A 215 23.56 19.96 -49.21
CA ALA A 215 24.01 18.71 -48.59
C ALA A 215 25.48 18.77 -48.09
N ASP A 216 26.04 17.91 -47.24
CA ASP A 216 26.04 16.44 -47.29
C ASP A 216 26.70 15.78 -46.06
N SER A 217 26.38 14.49 -45.86
CA SER A 217 27.19 13.44 -45.22
C SER A 217 27.43 13.40 -43.69
N SER A 218 26.40 12.94 -42.95
CA SER A 218 26.39 11.67 -42.18
C SER A 218 25.38 11.68 -41.00
N PRO A 219 24.07 11.42 -41.24
CA PRO A 219 23.08 11.38 -40.17
C PRO A 219 22.35 10.04 -40.01
N ALA A 220 22.71 8.98 -40.74
CA ALA A 220 21.89 7.76 -40.82
C ALA A 220 21.87 6.95 -39.50
N SER A 221 23.01 6.73 -38.85
CA SER A 221 23.07 5.88 -37.64
C SER A 221 22.39 6.52 -36.42
N SER A 222 22.50 7.84 -36.25
CA SER A 222 21.82 8.56 -35.17
C SER A 222 20.30 8.67 -35.39
N SER A 223 19.84 8.81 -36.65
CA SER A 223 18.40 8.85 -36.97
C SER A 223 17.73 7.51 -36.69
N ILE A 224 18.34 6.41 -37.16
CA ILE A 224 17.80 5.06 -36.98
C ILE A 224 17.72 4.70 -35.49
N MET A 225 18.77 5.01 -34.71
CA MET A 225 18.75 4.75 -33.27
C MET A 225 17.66 5.54 -32.56
N SER A 226 17.41 6.80 -32.95
CA SER A 226 16.33 7.61 -32.37
C SER A 226 14.94 7.07 -32.74
N GLU A 227 14.71 6.69 -34.00
CA GLU A 227 13.43 6.13 -34.45
C GLU A 227 13.13 4.80 -33.75
N VAL A 228 14.13 3.93 -33.60
CA VAL A 228 13.98 2.66 -32.87
C VAL A 228 13.67 2.93 -31.40
N ALA A 229 14.36 3.89 -30.76
CA ALA A 229 14.11 4.24 -29.37
C ALA A 229 12.71 4.84 -29.15
N THR A 230 12.23 5.70 -30.06
CA THR A 230 10.86 6.23 -30.01
C THR A 230 9.83 5.13 -30.23
N ALA A 231 10.04 4.21 -31.18
CA ALA A 231 9.15 3.08 -31.42
C ALA A 231 9.06 2.15 -30.20
N LEU A 232 10.19 1.86 -29.54
CA LEU A 232 10.23 1.08 -28.30
C LEU A 232 9.50 1.80 -27.16
N LEU A 233 9.74 3.10 -26.98
CA LEU A 233 9.05 3.90 -25.96
C LEU A 233 7.53 3.90 -26.17
N VAL A 234 7.07 4.10 -27.40
CA VAL A 234 5.63 4.04 -27.76
C VAL A 234 5.06 2.64 -27.49
N SER A 235 5.79 1.58 -27.84
CA SER A 235 5.38 0.20 -27.57
C SER A 235 5.18 -0.06 -26.06
N PHE A 236 6.14 0.34 -25.23
CA PHE A 236 6.02 0.22 -23.77
C PHE A 236 4.91 1.12 -23.20
N LEU A 237 4.73 2.33 -23.72
CA LEU A 237 3.65 3.22 -23.33
C LEU A 237 2.28 2.59 -23.62
N ILE A 238 2.11 1.96 -24.78
CA ILE A 238 0.88 1.24 -25.13
C ILE A 238 0.65 0.07 -24.16
N LEU A 239 1.67 -0.72 -23.84
CA LEU A 239 1.55 -1.82 -22.88
C LEU A 239 1.09 -1.34 -21.49
N ILE A 240 1.67 -0.23 -21.01
CA ILE A 240 1.28 0.38 -19.73
C ILE A 240 -0.13 0.96 -19.81
N LEU A 241 -0.50 1.64 -20.91
CA LEU A 241 -1.85 2.15 -21.13
C LEU A 241 -2.90 1.04 -21.13
N VAL A 242 -2.61 -0.09 -21.78
CA VAL A 242 -3.51 -1.27 -21.78
C VAL A 242 -3.65 -1.84 -20.37
N LYS A 243 -2.54 -2.01 -19.64
CA LYS A 243 -2.57 -2.43 -18.23
C LYS A 243 -3.44 -1.49 -17.39
N GLU A 244 -3.26 -0.19 -17.55
CA GLU A 244 -3.98 0.82 -16.78
C GLU A 244 -5.48 0.86 -17.12
N LEU A 245 -5.82 0.65 -18.38
CA LEU A 245 -7.21 0.51 -18.83
C LEU A 245 -7.88 -0.74 -18.24
N VAL A 246 -7.17 -1.89 -18.22
CA VAL A 246 -7.67 -3.11 -17.56
C VAL A 246 -7.94 -2.86 -16.08
N GLN A 247 -7.05 -2.11 -15.41
CA GLN A 247 -7.20 -1.75 -14.01
C GLN A 247 -8.38 -0.79 -13.77
N LEU A 248 -8.59 0.20 -14.64
CA LEU A 248 -9.70 1.13 -14.59
C LEU A 248 -11.05 0.43 -14.78
N ILE A 249 -11.12 -0.54 -15.70
CA ILE A 249 -12.33 -1.35 -15.95
C ILE A 249 -12.62 -2.26 -14.76
N ALA A 250 -11.59 -2.84 -14.13
CA ALA A 250 -11.75 -3.77 -13.03
C ALA A 250 -12.37 -3.11 -11.78
N ASP A 251 -11.99 -1.86 -11.46
CA ASP A 251 -12.48 -1.14 -10.27
C ASP A 251 -12.51 0.38 -10.45
N ARG A 252 -13.53 0.91 -11.13
CA ARG A 252 -13.63 2.35 -11.44
C ARG A 252 -13.64 3.25 -10.19
N THR A 253 -14.38 2.89 -9.15
CA THR A 253 -14.57 3.75 -7.96
C THR A 253 -13.33 3.81 -7.08
N GLU A 254 -12.70 2.65 -6.84
CA GLU A 254 -11.45 2.56 -6.09
C GLU A 254 -10.29 3.17 -6.88
N TYR A 255 -10.33 3.09 -8.22
CA TYR A 255 -9.28 3.61 -9.08
C TYR A 255 -9.00 5.10 -8.83
N PHE A 256 -10.05 5.94 -8.88
CA PHE A 256 -9.92 7.39 -8.68
C PHE A 256 -9.63 7.78 -7.23
N SER A 257 -9.87 6.89 -6.27
CA SER A 257 -9.61 7.15 -4.85
C SER A 257 -8.17 6.85 -4.45
N ASN A 258 -7.44 6.03 -5.22
CA ASN A 258 -6.07 5.65 -4.92
C ASN A 258 -5.07 6.60 -5.59
N LEU A 259 -4.30 7.33 -4.78
CA LEU A 259 -3.27 8.26 -5.24
C LEU A 259 -2.19 7.60 -6.12
N GLY A 260 -1.90 6.31 -5.92
CA GLY A 260 -0.92 5.60 -6.76
C GLY A 260 -1.35 5.55 -8.23
N ASN A 261 -2.61 5.21 -8.48
CA ASN A 261 -3.14 5.15 -9.85
C ASN A 261 -3.20 6.54 -10.50
N LEU A 262 -3.36 7.60 -9.69
CA LEU A 262 -3.27 8.98 -10.18
C LEU A 262 -1.86 9.32 -10.65
N PHE A 263 -0.81 8.84 -9.96
CA PHE A 263 0.57 8.98 -10.42
C PHE A 263 0.81 8.21 -11.71
N ASP A 264 0.39 6.94 -11.80
CA ASP A 264 0.44 6.13 -13.03
C ASP A 264 -0.18 6.90 -14.22
N ALA A 265 -1.43 7.38 -14.05
CA ALA A 265 -2.13 8.14 -15.08
C ALA A 265 -1.43 9.47 -15.45
N SER A 266 -0.85 10.16 -14.47
CA SER A 266 -0.11 11.41 -14.68
C SER A 266 1.17 11.18 -15.49
N VAL A 267 1.90 10.08 -15.22
CA VAL A 267 3.09 9.69 -15.99
C VAL A 267 2.73 9.38 -17.44
N ILE A 268 1.63 8.63 -17.66
CA ILE A 268 1.12 8.34 -19.01
C ILE A 268 0.76 9.65 -19.73
N ALA A 269 0.04 10.56 -19.08
CA ALA A 269 -0.37 11.83 -19.66
C ALA A 269 0.84 12.72 -20.00
N CYS A 270 1.80 12.87 -19.10
CA CYS A 270 3.02 13.64 -19.35
C CYS A 270 3.85 13.04 -20.49
N THR A 271 3.97 11.71 -20.54
CA THR A 271 4.71 11.01 -21.62
C THR A 271 4.00 11.15 -22.96
N PHE A 272 2.67 11.11 -22.97
CA PHE A 272 1.87 11.32 -24.17
C PHE A 272 1.99 12.75 -24.70
N ILE A 273 1.91 13.76 -23.83
CA ILE A 273 2.13 15.18 -24.19
C ILE A 273 3.54 15.39 -24.72
N TYR A 274 4.53 14.77 -24.07
CA TYR A 274 5.93 14.79 -24.52
C TYR A 274 6.11 14.26 -25.94
N LEU A 275 5.43 13.18 -26.30
CA LEU A 275 5.55 12.57 -27.64
C LEU A 275 4.77 13.33 -28.72
N LEU A 276 3.64 13.95 -28.39
CA LEU A 276 2.77 14.64 -29.37
C LEU A 276 3.19 16.08 -29.68
N VAL A 277 3.62 16.83 -28.67
CA VAL A 277 3.80 18.28 -28.80
C VAL A 277 5.27 18.59 -29.07
N SER A 278 5.77 18.42 -30.29
CA SER A 278 7.22 18.53 -30.59
C SER A 278 7.81 19.96 -30.46
N HIS A 279 7.03 21.02 -30.69
CA HIS A 279 7.57 22.36 -30.96
C HIS A 279 7.22 23.46 -29.92
N CYS A 280 7.01 23.11 -28.64
CA CYS A 280 6.61 24.10 -27.63
C CYS A 280 7.34 23.89 -26.28
N ASP A 281 7.51 24.97 -25.50
CA ASP A 281 8.06 24.91 -24.13
C ASP A 281 7.29 23.93 -23.22
N ILE A 282 6.02 23.71 -23.51
CA ILE A 282 5.17 22.71 -22.85
C ILE A 282 5.80 21.31 -22.92
N ASN A 283 6.49 20.95 -24.01
CA ASN A 283 7.21 19.69 -24.13
C ASN A 283 8.34 19.58 -23.10
N ARG A 284 9.08 20.66 -22.87
CA ARG A 284 10.19 20.72 -21.90
C ARG A 284 9.68 20.49 -20.49
N HIS A 285 8.60 21.19 -20.13
CA HIS A 285 7.92 21.01 -18.86
C HIS A 285 7.34 19.60 -18.69
N ALA A 286 6.63 19.09 -19.69
CA ALA A 286 6.01 17.76 -19.65
C ALA A 286 7.05 16.64 -19.49
N ALA A 287 8.20 16.73 -20.16
CA ALA A 287 9.26 15.74 -20.01
C ALA A 287 9.97 15.82 -18.65
N ALA A 288 10.23 17.02 -18.14
CA ALA A 288 10.88 17.20 -16.84
C ALA A 288 9.99 16.67 -15.69
N ILE A 289 8.70 17.03 -15.72
CA ILE A 289 7.70 16.54 -14.77
C ILE A 289 7.49 15.03 -14.95
N GLY A 290 7.37 14.57 -16.20
CA GLY A 290 7.15 13.17 -16.54
C GLY A 290 8.24 12.25 -16.01
N ILE A 291 9.52 12.59 -16.21
CA ILE A 291 10.63 11.79 -15.67
C ILE A 291 10.62 11.77 -14.14
N LEU A 292 10.45 12.93 -13.50
CA LEU A 292 10.43 13.02 -12.04
C LEU A 292 9.33 12.14 -11.46
N LEU A 293 8.11 12.28 -11.99
CA LEU A 293 6.96 11.47 -11.57
C LEU A 293 7.20 9.98 -11.83
N ALA A 294 7.78 9.61 -12.98
CA ALA A 294 8.03 8.21 -13.33
C ALA A 294 9.06 7.54 -12.40
N TRP A 295 10.10 8.26 -11.97
CA TRP A 295 11.03 7.74 -10.96
C TRP A 295 10.41 7.61 -9.56
N ILE A 296 9.58 8.59 -9.16
CA ILE A 296 8.82 8.51 -7.91
C ILE A 296 7.87 7.31 -7.94
N ASP A 297 7.21 7.09 -9.06
CA ASP A 297 6.25 6.00 -9.23
C ASP A 297 6.96 4.62 -9.25
N LEU A 298 8.14 4.50 -9.86
CA LEU A 298 8.98 3.30 -9.69
C LEU A 298 9.32 3.04 -8.21
N LEU A 299 9.68 4.08 -7.45
CA LEU A 299 9.96 3.94 -6.02
C LEU A 299 8.73 3.46 -5.26
N LEU A 300 7.54 3.99 -5.57
CA LEU A 300 6.27 3.54 -5.00
C LEU A 300 5.97 2.08 -5.35
N LEU A 301 6.23 1.67 -6.59
CA LEU A 301 6.02 0.31 -7.07
C LEU A 301 6.93 -0.71 -6.36
N ILE A 302 8.22 -0.39 -6.21
CA ILE A 302 9.18 -1.18 -5.43
C ILE A 302 8.78 -1.22 -3.96
N GLY A 303 8.17 -0.14 -3.45
CA GLY A 303 7.59 -0.04 -2.12
C GLY A 303 6.49 -1.03 -1.80
N HIS A 304 5.96 -1.78 -2.76
CA HIS A 304 5.04 -2.88 -2.48
C HIS A 304 5.75 -4.21 -2.16
N LEU A 305 7.07 -4.30 -2.36
CA LEU A 305 7.84 -5.51 -2.05
C LEU A 305 8.02 -5.66 -0.53
N PRO A 306 7.88 -6.88 0.04
CA PRO A 306 7.94 -7.10 1.49
C PRO A 306 9.18 -6.47 2.15
N ASN A 307 10.35 -6.61 1.53
CA ASN A 307 11.62 -6.16 2.10
C ASN A 307 11.82 -4.65 2.09
N VAL A 308 11.13 -3.92 1.21
CA VAL A 308 11.26 -2.45 1.02
C VAL A 308 10.05 -1.69 1.54
N SER A 309 8.91 -2.38 1.61
CA SER A 309 7.61 -1.79 1.95
C SER A 309 7.57 -1.18 3.34
N VAL A 310 8.27 -1.75 4.32
CA VAL A 310 8.34 -1.19 5.66
C VAL A 310 9.11 0.13 5.63
N GLN A 311 10.28 0.16 4.99
CA GLN A 311 11.12 1.35 4.87
C GLN A 311 10.41 2.47 4.13
N LEU A 312 9.74 2.15 3.01
CA LEU A 312 9.00 3.17 2.26
C LEU A 312 7.74 3.63 3.00
N SER A 313 7.08 2.76 3.76
CA SER A 313 5.95 3.16 4.62
C SER A 313 6.41 4.09 5.74
N MET A 314 7.58 3.83 6.35
CA MET A 314 8.21 4.75 7.29
C MET A 314 8.51 6.09 6.62
N LEU A 315 9.15 6.09 5.44
CA LEU A 315 9.43 7.33 4.71
C LEU A 315 8.16 8.13 4.44
N LYS A 316 7.09 7.50 3.95
CA LYS A 316 5.79 8.18 3.72
C LYS A 316 5.23 8.80 4.99
N LYS A 317 5.28 8.08 6.12
CA LYS A 317 4.76 8.55 7.41
C LYS A 317 5.60 9.70 7.98
N VAL A 318 6.93 9.58 7.91
CA VAL A 318 7.86 10.64 8.30
C VAL A 318 7.70 11.86 7.41
N SER A 319 7.64 11.70 6.09
CA SER A 319 7.41 12.82 5.15
C SER A 319 6.06 13.50 5.37
N LYS A 320 4.99 12.75 5.65
CA LYS A 320 3.68 13.35 5.97
C LYS A 320 3.75 14.18 7.25
N THR A 321 4.46 13.68 8.25
CA THR A 321 4.68 14.38 9.53
C THR A 321 5.50 15.64 9.31
N PHE A 322 6.61 15.52 8.57
CA PHE A 322 7.45 16.64 8.14
C PHE A 322 6.65 17.71 7.40
N ILE A 323 5.85 17.34 6.39
CA ILE A 323 5.04 18.27 5.61
C ILE A 323 3.99 18.95 6.51
N LYS A 324 3.30 18.19 7.38
CA LYS A 324 2.29 18.74 8.29
C LYS A 324 2.89 19.83 9.20
N PHE A 325 4.07 19.58 9.78
CA PHE A 325 4.77 20.57 10.60
C PHE A 325 5.37 21.69 9.76
N GLY A 326 5.95 21.37 8.61
CA GLY A 326 6.50 22.32 7.64
C GLY A 326 5.48 23.39 7.22
N LEU A 327 4.22 22.99 6.98
CA LEU A 327 3.14 23.91 6.66
C LEU A 327 2.89 24.96 7.75
N CYS A 328 3.02 24.59 9.03
CA CYS A 328 2.87 25.54 10.15
C CYS A 328 3.97 26.61 10.18
N TYR A 329 5.12 26.35 9.54
CA TYR A 329 6.26 27.26 9.50
C TYR A 329 6.29 28.18 8.27
N ILE A 330 5.44 27.93 7.27
CA ILE A 330 5.32 28.80 6.09
C ILE A 330 5.10 30.28 6.46
N PRO A 331 4.23 30.66 7.42
CA PRO A 331 4.06 32.06 7.79
C PRO A 331 5.35 32.72 8.29
N ILE A 332 6.18 31.98 9.02
CA ILE A 332 7.48 32.47 9.53
C ILE A 332 8.44 32.67 8.36
N ILE A 333 8.54 31.70 7.45
CA ILE A 333 9.40 31.80 6.25
C ILE A 333 8.98 32.99 5.37
N VAL A 334 7.68 33.19 5.18
CA VAL A 334 7.14 34.34 4.43
C VAL A 334 7.46 35.66 5.14
N ALA A 335 7.31 35.73 6.47
CA ALA A 335 7.64 36.94 7.23
C ALA A 335 9.12 37.33 7.11
N PHE A 336 10.03 36.36 7.24
CA PHE A 336 11.47 36.61 7.02
C PHE A 336 11.78 36.96 5.57
N GLY A 337 11.16 36.29 4.59
CA GLY A 337 11.38 36.58 3.17
C GLY A 337 10.93 37.98 2.79
N LEU A 338 9.81 38.45 3.33
CA LEU A 338 9.36 39.84 3.18
C LEU A 338 10.30 40.81 3.89
N SER A 339 10.79 40.48 5.10
CA SER A 339 11.76 41.30 5.83
C SER A 339 13.08 41.43 5.07
N PHE A 340 13.58 40.35 4.48
CA PHE A 340 14.79 40.33 3.66
C PHE A 340 14.59 41.12 2.37
N ASN A 341 13.41 41.04 1.74
CA ASN A 341 13.10 41.86 0.57
C ASN A 341 13.12 43.36 0.90
N VAL A 342 12.68 43.79 2.09
CA VAL A 342 12.77 45.19 2.51
C VAL A 342 14.22 45.61 2.75
N LEU A 343 15.00 44.73 3.39
CA LEU A 343 16.31 45.05 3.94
C LEU A 343 17.46 44.93 2.94
N PHE A 344 17.38 43.96 2.03
CA PHE A 344 18.39 43.67 1.01
C PHE A 344 17.95 44.08 -0.40
N ARG A 345 16.94 44.96 -0.51
CA ARG A 345 16.49 45.51 -1.78
C ARG A 345 17.66 46.18 -2.49
N LYS A 346 18.20 45.54 -3.54
CA LYS A 346 19.18 46.19 -4.42
C LYS A 346 18.48 47.35 -5.13
N GLU A 347 19.02 48.55 -4.97
CA GLU A 347 18.52 49.79 -5.57
C GLU A 347 18.84 49.92 -7.07
N ASN A 348 19.43 48.87 -7.67
CA ASN A 348 19.90 48.89 -9.04
C ASN A 348 18.86 48.32 -10.01
N SER A 349 17.94 49.18 -10.45
CA SER A 349 17.47 49.34 -11.84
C SER A 349 16.13 50.09 -11.82
N VAL A 350 16.18 51.36 -11.43
CA VAL A 350 15.15 52.31 -11.86
C VAL A 350 15.25 52.35 -13.39
N ILE A 351 14.12 52.13 -14.05
CA ILE A 351 13.83 52.25 -15.50
C ILE A 351 13.43 50.89 -16.11
N THR A 352 12.13 50.77 -16.38
CA THR A 352 11.41 49.77 -17.22
C THR A 352 11.12 48.36 -16.69
N ASP A 353 10.70 48.22 -15.43
CA ASP A 353 10.12 46.95 -14.95
C ASP A 353 8.59 47.04 -14.81
N GLY A 354 7.86 46.35 -15.70
CA GLY A 354 6.42 46.15 -15.58
C GLY A 354 6.03 45.45 -14.27
N THR A 355 4.75 45.55 -13.87
CA THR A 355 4.22 44.96 -12.62
C THR A 355 4.66 43.51 -12.40
N TRP A 356 4.74 42.72 -13.49
CA TRP A 356 5.20 41.33 -13.47
C TRP A 356 6.66 41.14 -13.05
N ASN A 357 7.58 42.03 -13.41
CA ASN A 357 8.99 41.92 -13.01
C ASN A 357 9.17 42.21 -11.53
N LYS A 358 8.36 43.12 -10.96
CA LYS A 358 8.33 43.36 -9.50
C LYS A 358 7.83 42.13 -8.74
N VAL A 359 6.75 41.49 -9.21
CA VAL A 359 6.21 40.26 -8.61
C VAL A 359 7.23 39.11 -8.70
N LYS A 360 7.92 38.96 -9.85
CA LYS A 360 8.98 37.96 -10.02
C LYS A 360 10.13 38.15 -9.02
N LYS A 361 10.60 39.38 -8.82
CA LYS A 361 11.66 39.70 -7.84
C LYS A 361 11.25 39.33 -6.41
N ILE A 362 10.00 39.63 -6.03
CA ILE A 362 9.45 39.25 -4.71
C ILE A 362 9.43 37.73 -4.55
N PHE A 363 8.96 37.00 -5.58
CA PHE A 363 8.92 35.55 -5.55
C PHE A 363 10.30 34.92 -5.40
N ILE A 364 11.31 35.44 -6.12
CA ILE A 364 12.70 34.94 -6.04
C ILE A 364 13.24 35.07 -4.62
N ILE A 365 13.06 36.20 -3.94
CA ILE A 365 13.59 36.42 -2.59
C ILE A 365 12.89 35.52 -1.56
N ILE A 366 11.57 35.33 -1.69
CA ILE A 366 10.83 34.37 -0.86
C ILE A 366 11.34 32.94 -1.10
N PHE A 367 11.62 32.58 -2.35
CA PHE A 367 12.19 31.29 -2.72
C PHE A 367 13.63 31.10 -2.21
N GLU A 368 14.49 32.11 -2.28
CA GLU A 368 15.83 32.10 -1.67
C GLU A 368 15.74 31.94 -0.15
N THR A 369 14.75 32.56 0.49
CA THR A 369 14.51 32.38 1.93
C THR A 369 14.05 30.96 2.27
N LEU A 370 13.24 30.34 1.41
CA LEU A 370 12.87 28.94 1.52
C LEU A 370 14.07 28.00 1.32
N ILE A 371 15.01 28.35 0.43
CA ILE A 371 16.27 27.61 0.28
C ILE A 371 17.11 27.78 1.55
N MET A 372 17.27 29.00 2.08
CA MET A 372 18.00 29.23 3.32
C MET A 372 17.38 28.51 4.53
N PHE A 373 16.07 28.20 4.50
CA PHE A 373 15.41 27.39 5.53
C PHE A 373 15.94 25.96 5.61
N THR A 374 16.47 25.39 4.53
CA THR A 374 17.08 24.03 4.55
C THR A 374 18.42 24.01 5.29
N GLY A 375 18.96 25.18 5.67
CA GLY A 375 20.27 25.34 6.30
C GLY A 375 21.39 25.67 5.31
N GLU A 376 21.09 25.73 4.01
CA GLU A 376 22.05 26.20 2.99
C GLU A 376 22.00 27.73 2.86
N PHE A 377 22.99 28.41 3.43
CA PHE A 377 23.06 29.87 3.41
C PHE A 377 23.82 30.39 2.18
N ASP A 378 23.11 30.89 1.17
CA ASP A 378 23.72 31.65 0.07
C ASP A 378 23.71 33.15 0.37
N THR A 379 24.86 33.68 0.83
CA THR A 379 25.01 35.09 1.21
C THR A 379 25.38 35.99 0.03
N LYS A 380 25.63 35.44 -1.16
CA LYS A 380 26.13 36.20 -2.33
C LYS A 380 25.12 37.25 -2.83
N GLY A 381 23.84 37.06 -2.58
CA GLY A 381 22.77 37.99 -2.93
C GLY A 381 22.51 39.10 -1.89
N LEU A 382 22.98 38.93 -0.65
CA LEU A 382 22.61 39.78 0.48
C LEU A 382 23.62 40.91 0.70
N SER A 383 23.17 42.15 0.49
CA SER A 383 24.00 43.34 0.71
C SER A 383 23.83 43.88 2.13
N PHE A 384 24.67 43.42 3.04
CA PHE A 384 24.63 43.85 4.45
C PHE A 384 25.05 45.31 4.67
N ASN A 385 25.63 45.95 3.65
CA ASN A 385 26.18 47.31 3.75
C ASN A 385 25.10 48.40 3.79
N SER A 386 23.90 48.15 3.27
CA SER A 386 22.84 49.17 3.18
C SER A 386 22.31 49.58 4.56
N VAL A 387 22.09 48.60 5.45
CA VAL A 387 21.66 48.83 6.85
C VAL A 387 22.37 47.82 7.78
N PRO A 388 23.63 48.08 8.17
CA PRO A 388 24.48 47.06 8.75
C PRO A 388 23.92 46.46 10.04
N VAL A 389 23.45 47.27 10.98
CA VAL A 389 23.02 46.76 12.30
C VAL A 389 21.78 45.86 12.19
N THR A 390 20.72 46.34 11.53
CA THR A 390 19.45 45.59 11.43
C THR A 390 19.59 44.36 10.54
N SER A 391 20.38 44.44 9.46
CA SER A 391 20.66 43.30 8.57
C SER A 391 21.35 42.15 9.27
N HIS A 392 22.37 42.43 10.08
CA HIS A 392 23.06 41.37 10.83
C HIS A 392 22.17 40.80 11.95
N LEU A 393 21.39 41.64 12.65
CA LEU A 393 20.50 41.17 13.74
C LEU A 393 19.37 40.28 13.23
N ILE A 394 18.65 40.70 12.18
CA ILE A 394 17.53 39.91 11.61
C ILE A 394 18.06 38.62 11.00
N PHE A 395 19.21 38.66 10.32
CA PHE A 395 19.85 37.47 9.77
C PHE A 395 20.30 36.50 10.87
N LEU A 396 20.92 36.99 11.95
CA LEU A 396 21.30 36.17 13.10
C LEU A 396 20.07 35.52 13.76
N PHE A 397 18.99 36.29 13.94
CA PHE A 397 17.74 35.78 14.49
C PHE A 397 17.12 34.70 13.59
N PHE A 398 17.16 34.90 12.26
CA PHE A 398 16.75 33.89 11.28
C PHE A 398 17.57 32.60 11.41
N VAL A 399 18.90 32.68 11.46
CA VAL A 399 19.78 31.50 11.62
C VAL A 399 19.47 30.76 12.93
N LEU A 400 19.33 31.48 14.04
CA LEU A 400 19.03 30.88 15.33
C LEU A 400 17.66 30.19 15.35
N LEU A 401 16.62 30.87 14.88
CA LEU A 401 15.27 30.34 14.90
C LEU A 401 15.10 29.20 13.88
N VAL A 402 15.43 29.44 12.62
CA VAL A 402 15.12 28.51 11.53
C VAL A 402 16.14 27.38 11.45
N ALA A 403 17.44 27.68 11.42
CA ALA A 403 18.45 26.65 11.21
C ALA A 403 18.81 25.89 12.49
N LEU A 404 18.91 26.57 13.63
CA LEU A 404 19.30 25.90 14.89
C LEU A 404 18.13 25.33 15.68
N THR A 405 16.99 26.02 15.78
CA THR A 405 15.87 25.49 16.58
C THR A 405 14.90 24.64 15.77
N LEU A 406 14.51 25.09 14.58
CA LEU A 406 13.41 24.48 13.84
C LEU A 406 13.83 23.20 13.11
N LEU A 407 14.96 23.20 12.40
CA LEU A 407 15.47 21.99 11.74
C LEU A 407 15.78 20.88 12.76
N ASN A 408 16.36 21.25 13.91
CA ASN A 408 16.66 20.30 14.99
C ASN A 408 15.41 19.79 15.69
N LEU A 409 14.39 20.63 15.89
CA LEU A 409 13.11 20.20 16.44
C LEU A 409 12.41 19.21 15.50
N LEU A 410 12.43 19.49 14.20
CA LEU A 410 11.78 18.64 13.19
C LEU A 410 12.47 17.27 13.11
N ASN A 411 13.81 17.25 13.11
CA ASN A 411 14.59 16.00 13.20
C ASN A 411 14.32 15.26 14.53
N GLY A 412 14.21 15.99 15.65
CA GLY A 412 13.90 15.42 16.96
C GLY A 412 12.53 14.73 17.03
N LEU A 413 11.51 15.36 16.46
CA LEU A 413 10.15 14.80 16.35
C LEU A 413 10.10 13.55 15.45
N ALA A 414 10.88 13.54 14.36
CA ALA A 414 10.97 12.38 13.49
C ALA A 414 11.64 11.18 14.19
N VAL A 415 12.62 11.43 15.06
CA VAL A 415 13.39 10.39 15.76
C VAL A 415 12.64 9.83 16.99
N SER A 416 11.92 10.67 17.75
CA SER A 416 11.17 10.24 18.94
C SER A 416 10.14 9.16 18.63
N ASP A 417 9.54 9.22 17.43
CA ASP A 417 8.43 8.36 17.04
C ASP A 417 8.89 7.09 16.31
N THR A 418 10.19 6.87 16.11
CA THR A 418 10.73 5.81 15.23
C THR A 418 10.20 4.41 15.55
N ARG A 419 10.14 4.00 16.83
CA ARG A 419 9.63 2.66 17.21
C ARG A 419 8.14 2.49 16.91
N ALA A 420 7.32 3.45 17.33
CA ALA A 420 5.88 3.42 17.04
C ALA A 420 5.60 3.51 15.53
N ILE A 421 6.41 4.27 14.79
CA ILE A 421 6.37 4.35 13.33
C ILE A 421 6.75 3.01 12.70
N THR A 422 7.78 2.31 13.18
CA THR A 422 8.18 1.00 12.65
C THR A 422 7.08 -0.04 12.83
N GLU A 423 6.49 -0.13 14.02
CA GLU A 423 5.46 -1.14 14.32
C GLU A 423 4.20 -0.93 13.48
N ASP A 424 3.76 0.33 13.34
CA ASP A 424 2.64 0.70 12.48
C ASP A 424 2.98 0.51 10.98
N ALA A 425 4.21 0.83 10.56
CA ALA A 425 4.66 0.63 9.18
C ALA A 425 4.69 -0.85 8.79
N GLU A 426 5.05 -1.77 9.69
CA GLU A 426 4.95 -3.21 9.46
C GLU A 426 3.49 -3.65 9.21
N ILE A 427 2.56 -3.14 10.02
CA ILE A 427 1.14 -3.43 9.87
C ILE A 427 0.61 -2.87 8.54
N ILE A 428 0.94 -1.61 8.22
CA ILE A 428 0.58 -0.96 6.96
C ILE A 428 1.18 -1.71 5.76
N SER A 429 2.41 -2.22 5.88
CA SER A 429 3.05 -3.06 4.88
C SER A 429 2.25 -4.35 4.64
N LEU A 430 1.81 -5.03 5.71
CA LEU A 430 0.95 -6.21 5.61
C LEU A 430 -0.40 -5.90 4.97
N VAL A 431 -1.07 -4.81 5.37
CA VAL A 431 -2.33 -4.34 4.75
C VAL A 431 -2.11 -4.04 3.25
N THR A 432 -1.00 -3.39 2.90
CA THR A 432 -0.65 -3.10 1.51
C THR A 432 -0.45 -4.39 0.71
N ARG A 433 0.19 -5.40 1.30
CA ARG A 433 0.38 -6.72 0.70
C ARG A 433 -0.94 -7.47 0.51
N VAL A 434 -1.83 -7.41 1.49
CA VAL A 434 -3.20 -7.94 1.42
C VAL A 434 -3.94 -7.35 0.22
N LYS A 435 -3.96 -6.01 0.10
CA LYS A 435 -4.59 -5.30 -1.02
C LYS A 435 -3.97 -5.67 -2.37
N LEU A 436 -2.65 -5.76 -2.46
CA LEU A 436 -1.95 -6.15 -3.68
C LEU A 436 -2.30 -7.57 -4.13
N ILE A 437 -2.30 -8.53 -3.19
CA ILE A 437 -2.65 -9.92 -3.48
C ILE A 437 -4.11 -9.98 -3.95
N PHE A 438 -5.03 -9.32 -3.24
CA PHE A 438 -6.45 -9.30 -3.60
C PHE A 438 -6.71 -8.67 -4.98
N LYS A 439 -6.12 -7.50 -5.26
CA LYS A 439 -6.23 -6.84 -6.57
C LYS A 439 -5.70 -7.73 -7.69
N THR A 440 -4.57 -8.41 -7.45
CA THR A 440 -4.00 -9.33 -8.44
C THR A 440 -4.90 -10.56 -8.64
N GLU A 441 -5.44 -11.13 -7.58
CA GLU A 441 -6.38 -12.25 -7.64
C GLU A 441 -7.66 -11.87 -8.40
N LYS A 442 -8.23 -10.70 -8.14
CA LYS A 442 -9.39 -10.18 -8.87
C LYS A 442 -9.13 -10.06 -10.37
N ILE A 443 -7.99 -9.49 -10.77
CA ILE A 443 -7.59 -9.38 -12.18
C ILE A 443 -7.44 -10.77 -12.81
N ILE A 444 -6.80 -11.71 -12.10
CA ILE A 444 -6.63 -13.10 -12.57
C ILE A 444 -7.99 -13.79 -12.76
N LEU A 445 -8.93 -13.62 -11.83
CA LEU A 445 -10.28 -14.17 -11.91
C LEU A 445 -11.08 -13.57 -13.10
N LEU A 446 -10.91 -12.27 -13.39
CA LEU A 446 -11.49 -11.66 -14.59
C LEU A 446 -10.92 -12.29 -15.87
N CYS A 447 -9.60 -12.55 -15.91
CA CYS A 447 -8.94 -13.20 -17.04
C CYS A 447 -9.31 -14.68 -17.21
N GLN A 448 -9.76 -15.37 -16.15
CA GLN A 448 -10.20 -16.78 -16.20
C GLN A 448 -11.36 -16.99 -17.18
N ARG A 449 -12.17 -15.96 -17.45
CA ARG A 449 -13.29 -16.05 -18.40
C ARG A 449 -12.82 -16.32 -19.84
N ASN A 450 -11.56 -16.03 -20.16
CA ASN A 450 -10.97 -16.30 -21.46
C ASN A 450 -10.11 -17.58 -21.42
N ARG A 451 -10.42 -18.56 -22.31
CA ARG A 451 -9.74 -19.87 -22.36
C ARG A 451 -8.23 -19.78 -22.62
N PHE A 452 -7.79 -18.77 -23.37
CA PHE A 452 -6.36 -18.57 -23.66
C PHE A 452 -5.57 -18.19 -22.42
N PHE A 453 -6.03 -17.14 -21.71
CA PHE A 453 -5.43 -16.69 -20.47
C PHE A 453 -5.51 -17.76 -19.38
N LYS A 454 -6.61 -18.52 -19.30
CA LYS A 454 -6.76 -19.63 -18.35
C LYS A 454 -5.63 -20.65 -18.46
N LYS A 455 -5.22 -21.05 -19.68
CA LYS A 455 -4.10 -21.99 -19.89
C LYS A 455 -2.75 -21.42 -19.47
N ILE A 456 -2.50 -20.15 -19.75
CA ILE A 456 -1.26 -19.45 -19.35
C ILE A 456 -1.20 -19.34 -17.83
N ILE A 457 -2.29 -18.86 -17.22
CA ILE A 457 -2.41 -18.69 -15.78
C ILE A 457 -2.26 -20.03 -15.06
N GLN A 458 -2.89 -21.12 -15.52
CA GLN A 458 -2.74 -22.45 -14.92
C GLN A 458 -1.29 -22.98 -14.95
N LYS A 459 -0.49 -22.58 -15.94
CA LYS A 459 0.92 -22.98 -16.04
C LYS A 459 1.82 -22.27 -15.03
N TYR A 460 1.47 -21.03 -14.66
CA TYR A 460 2.33 -20.15 -13.82
C TYR A 460 1.78 -19.91 -12.40
N CYS A 461 0.47 -20.01 -12.20
CA CYS A 461 -0.24 -19.87 -10.93
C CYS A 461 -0.83 -21.24 -10.55
N PHE A 462 0.01 -22.11 -9.97
CA PHE A 462 -0.47 -23.33 -9.33
C PHE A 462 -1.35 -22.92 -8.14
N PHE A 463 -2.63 -23.31 -8.16
CA PHE A 463 -3.73 -22.94 -7.25
C PHE A 463 -4.40 -21.58 -7.54
N LEU A 464 -5.36 -21.58 -8.48
CA LEU A 464 -6.52 -20.69 -8.42
C LEU A 464 -7.56 -21.32 -7.48
N GLY A 465 -7.96 -20.62 -6.42
CA GLY A 465 -8.95 -21.11 -5.43
C GLY A 465 -8.38 -21.33 -4.03
N ASP A 466 -9.18 -21.95 -3.17
CA ASP A 466 -8.87 -22.28 -1.76
C ASP A 466 -7.51 -22.96 -1.58
N LEU A 467 -6.92 -22.84 -0.38
CA LEU A 467 -5.78 -23.67 -0.02
C LEU A 467 -6.16 -25.16 -0.16
N PRO A 468 -5.37 -25.97 -0.90
CA PRO A 468 -5.77 -27.28 -1.41
C PRO A 468 -6.23 -28.31 -0.39
N SER A 469 -5.85 -28.17 0.88
CA SER A 469 -6.23 -29.08 1.96
C SER A 469 -6.83 -28.37 3.18
N LYS A 470 -7.03 -27.04 3.11
CA LYS A 470 -7.30 -26.15 4.27
C LYS A 470 -6.38 -26.40 5.48
N ARG A 471 -5.23 -27.05 5.25
CA ARG A 471 -4.25 -27.40 6.26
C ARG A 471 -2.86 -27.19 5.71
N LEU A 472 -1.98 -26.68 6.55
CA LEU A 472 -0.58 -26.51 6.21
C LEU A 472 0.26 -27.10 7.31
N TYR A 473 1.16 -28.00 6.94
CA TYR A 473 2.09 -28.62 7.87
C TYR A 473 3.45 -27.97 7.73
N VAL A 474 4.05 -27.57 8.85
CA VAL A 474 5.37 -26.95 8.91
C VAL A 474 6.25 -27.76 9.85
N TYR A 475 7.48 -28.03 9.41
CA TYR A 475 8.51 -28.77 10.13
C TYR A 475 9.60 -27.78 10.56
N PRO A 476 9.57 -27.26 11.80
CA PRO A 476 10.53 -26.25 12.24
C PRO A 476 11.97 -26.74 12.21
N ASN A 477 12.19 -28.01 12.57
CA ASN A 477 13.52 -28.61 12.70
C ASN A 477 14.11 -29.09 11.36
N GLU A 478 13.35 -29.05 10.28
CA GLU A 478 13.84 -29.36 8.93
C GLU A 478 13.97 -28.08 8.08
N ASN A 479 14.69 -27.08 8.56
CA ASN A 479 14.85 -25.79 7.87
C ASN A 479 13.50 -25.14 7.50
N TYR A 480 12.52 -25.19 8.41
CA TYR A 480 11.20 -24.59 8.21
C TYR A 480 10.46 -25.09 6.96
N LYS A 481 10.68 -26.33 6.55
CA LYS A 481 9.96 -26.92 5.41
C LYS A 481 8.46 -26.94 5.67
N TYR A 482 7.67 -26.67 4.63
CA TYR A 482 6.21 -26.81 4.69
C TYR A 482 5.67 -27.68 3.56
N CYS A 483 4.57 -28.37 3.83
CA CYS A 483 3.81 -29.14 2.86
C CYS A 483 2.30 -29.06 3.13
N TYR A 484 1.50 -29.33 2.10
CA TYR A 484 0.04 -29.39 2.21
C TYR A 484 -0.47 -30.77 2.63
N VAL A 485 0.33 -31.80 2.35
CA VAL A 485 0.06 -33.20 2.72
C VAL A 485 1.34 -33.76 3.34
N PRO A 486 1.27 -34.35 4.56
CA PRO A 486 2.44 -34.94 5.20
C PRO A 486 3.05 -36.02 4.29
N GLY A 487 4.37 -35.98 4.09
CA GLY A 487 5.08 -36.94 3.23
C GLY A 487 5.10 -36.62 1.73
N SER A 488 4.54 -35.47 1.29
CA SER A 488 4.66 -35.05 -0.11
C SER A 488 6.04 -34.47 -0.45
N GLU A 489 6.59 -34.78 -1.62
CA GLU A 489 7.89 -34.25 -2.09
C GLU A 489 7.90 -32.74 -2.40
N ARG A 490 6.73 -32.13 -2.68
CA ARG A 490 6.63 -30.70 -2.95
C ARG A 490 6.70 -29.90 -1.64
N MET A 491 7.91 -29.54 -1.24
CA MET A 491 8.18 -28.77 -0.03
C MET A 491 8.66 -27.35 -0.38
N GLY A 492 8.11 -26.35 0.31
CA GLY A 492 8.65 -24.98 0.32
C GLY A 492 9.29 -24.67 1.67
N HIS A 493 9.90 -23.49 1.81
CA HIS A 493 10.44 -23.01 3.09
C HIS A 493 9.57 -21.87 3.63
N MET A 494 9.09 -22.02 4.85
CA MET A 494 8.29 -21.02 5.57
C MET A 494 9.20 -19.98 6.18
N ASP A 495 8.69 -18.76 6.37
CA ASP A 495 9.39 -17.74 7.13
C ASP A 495 9.64 -18.22 8.58
N SER A 496 10.87 -18.05 9.04
CA SER A 496 11.30 -18.40 10.39
C SER A 496 10.55 -17.59 11.45
N ALA A 497 10.19 -16.33 11.16
CA ALA A 497 9.47 -15.47 12.11
C ALA A 497 8.05 -16.00 12.39
N ILE A 498 7.33 -16.39 11.34
CA ILE A 498 5.99 -17.01 11.42
C ILE A 498 6.07 -18.30 12.24
N THR A 499 7.08 -19.14 11.94
CA THR A 499 7.24 -20.44 12.60
C THR A 499 7.56 -20.27 14.08
N LYS A 500 8.48 -19.36 14.45
CA LYS A 500 8.82 -19.07 15.86
C LYS A 500 7.62 -18.56 16.65
N SER A 501 6.83 -17.67 16.06
CA SER A 501 5.60 -17.16 16.69
C SER A 501 4.58 -18.29 16.91
N ALA A 502 4.40 -19.18 15.92
CA ALA A 502 3.54 -20.35 16.05
C ALA A 502 4.02 -21.36 17.11
N ILE A 503 5.34 -21.59 17.22
CA ILE A 503 5.92 -22.43 18.29
C ILE A 503 5.55 -21.85 19.66
N SER A 504 5.68 -20.53 19.86
CA SER A 504 5.35 -19.89 21.15
C SER A 504 3.88 -20.04 21.56
N ILE A 505 2.98 -20.20 20.58
CA ILE A 505 1.55 -20.44 20.80
C ILE A 505 1.33 -21.93 21.10
N ALA A 506 1.97 -22.82 20.33
CA ALA A 506 1.91 -24.25 20.55
C ALA A 506 2.43 -24.65 21.95
N GLU A 507 3.54 -24.07 22.42
CA GLU A 507 4.08 -24.30 23.76
C GLU A 507 3.11 -23.84 24.87
N ARG A 508 2.39 -22.73 24.65
CA ARG A 508 1.34 -22.27 25.55
C ARG A 508 0.16 -23.24 25.58
N ASN A 509 -0.24 -23.77 24.42
CA ASN A 509 -1.33 -24.74 24.34
C ASN A 509 -0.95 -26.08 25.00
N ILE A 510 0.29 -26.54 24.82
CA ILE A 510 0.80 -27.78 25.47
C ILE A 510 0.89 -27.63 26.99
N SER A 511 1.24 -26.45 27.50
CA SER A 511 1.33 -26.24 28.95
C SER A 511 -0.03 -26.10 29.65
N GLN A 512 -1.09 -25.82 28.90
CA GLN A 512 -2.46 -25.71 29.40
C GLN A 512 -3.29 -27.01 29.29
N SER A 513 -2.85 -27.98 28.47
CA SER A 513 -3.44 -29.31 28.31
C SER A 513 -2.84 -30.31 29.28
#